data_AF-A0A7X0JSD7-F1
#
_entry.id   AF-A0A7X0JSD7-F1
#
_cell.length_a   1.000
_cell.length_b   1.000
_cell.length_c   1.000
_cell.angle_alpha   90.00
_cell.angle_beta   90.00
_cell.angle_gamma   90.00
#
_symmetry.space_group_name_H-M   'P 1'
#
loop_
_entity.id
_entity.type
_entity.pdbx_description
1 polymer ?
#
loop_
_entity_poly.entity_id
_entity_poly.type
_entity_poly.pdbx_seq_one_letter_code
_entity_poly.pdbx_strand_id
1 'polypeptide(L)'
;MTDKGVQKQLPLHASWRHLLIYILALSGYLLLPFVLILAFGAISAGGYWEWLNGIGFVAFALCLYLFVERARPKTWPRLRGDLFYWWHRLLAFAMLFFSTVHGVGFLVLEPTSLEYLSLRAPWHMLVAWLAWILFAYLCFASLRPFRRRLHGKHYSFRVSHALCSIVAMLASFYHIVGSDFYLKSYIAWAACSILLVLFLLYYGLNRQAQKMSLSKALLGETDEARMSLSGAQKTVLSVYLFVCCAVLSGGLYVVTR
;
A
#
# COMPACT_ATOMS: atom_id res chain seq x y z
N MET A 1 -10.65 4.05 -43.55
CA MET A 1 -11.27 2.96 -42.75
C MET A 1 -10.14 2.16 -42.13
N THR A 2 -9.76 2.48 -40.90
CA THR A 2 -8.66 1.84 -40.20
C THR A 2 -9.17 0.57 -39.53
N ASP A 3 -8.55 -0.54 -39.91
CA ASP A 3 -8.77 -1.87 -39.38
C ASP A 3 -8.63 -1.85 -37.86
N LYS A 4 -9.78 -1.89 -37.16
CA LYS A 4 -9.84 -2.05 -35.71
C LYS A 4 -9.47 -3.50 -35.44
N GLY A 5 -8.17 -3.78 -35.48
CA GLY A 5 -7.58 -5.07 -35.18
C GLY A 5 -8.28 -5.68 -33.98
N VAL A 6 -9.03 -6.74 -34.25
CA VAL A 6 -9.82 -7.49 -33.28
C VAL A 6 -8.85 -7.95 -32.20
N GLN A 7 -8.83 -7.25 -31.05
CA GLN A 7 -8.19 -7.75 -29.86
C GLN A 7 -8.84 -9.09 -29.54
N LYS A 8 -8.19 -10.19 -29.94
CA LYS A 8 -8.57 -11.56 -29.58
C LYS A 8 -8.71 -11.59 -28.06
N GLN A 9 -9.95 -11.53 -27.59
CA GLN A 9 -10.27 -11.68 -26.18
C GLN A 9 -9.78 -13.07 -25.78
N LEU A 10 -8.78 -13.13 -24.91
CA LEU A 10 -8.31 -14.39 -24.36
C LEU A 10 -9.50 -15.09 -23.66
N PRO A 11 -9.64 -16.42 -23.81
CA PRO A 11 -10.79 -17.15 -23.29
C PRO A 11 -10.90 -16.98 -21.78
N LEU A 12 -12.10 -16.54 -21.34
CA LEU A 12 -12.46 -16.22 -19.96
C LEU A 12 -12.06 -17.31 -18.94
N HIS A 13 -12.02 -18.58 -19.35
CA HIS A 13 -11.72 -19.71 -18.47
C HIS A 13 -10.27 -19.77 -17.95
N ALA A 14 -9.29 -19.26 -18.69
CA ALA A 14 -7.89 -19.23 -18.21
C ALA A 14 -7.65 -18.20 -17.09
N SER A 15 -8.61 -17.31 -16.83
CA SER A 15 -8.50 -16.18 -15.90
C SER A 15 -8.82 -16.53 -14.44
N TRP A 16 -9.71 -17.47 -14.18
CA TRP A 16 -10.25 -17.72 -12.83
C TRP A 16 -9.24 -18.34 -11.88
N ARG A 17 -8.42 -19.29 -12.35
CA ARG A 17 -7.37 -19.91 -11.53
C ARG A 17 -6.33 -18.90 -11.09
N HIS A 18 -5.90 -18.02 -11.99
CA HIS A 18 -4.94 -16.96 -11.70
C HIS A 18 -5.53 -15.91 -10.74
N LEU A 19 -6.79 -15.54 -10.94
CA LEU A 19 -7.50 -14.64 -10.04
C LEU A 19 -7.65 -15.25 -8.64
N LEU A 20 -7.98 -16.54 -8.55
CA LEU A 20 -8.09 -17.26 -7.28
C LEU A 20 -6.75 -17.32 -6.56
N ILE A 21 -5.67 -17.70 -7.24
CA ILE A 21 -4.31 -17.71 -6.66
C ILE A 21 -3.94 -16.31 -6.15
N TYR A 22 -4.23 -15.28 -6.94
CA TYR A 22 -3.98 -13.90 -6.54
C TYR A 22 -4.80 -13.50 -5.30
N ILE A 23 -6.08 -13.84 -5.25
CA ILE A 23 -6.94 -13.57 -4.08
C ILE A 23 -6.41 -14.32 -2.87
N LEU A 24 -6.07 -15.60 -2.99
CA LEU A 24 -5.53 -16.39 -1.87
C LEU A 24 -4.18 -15.85 -1.38
N ALA A 25 -3.29 -15.46 -2.30
CA ALA A 25 -2.02 -14.85 -1.95
C ALA A 25 -2.21 -13.49 -1.26
N LEU A 26 -3.14 -12.68 -1.75
CA LEU A 26 -3.51 -11.41 -1.13
C LEU A 26 -4.12 -11.64 0.25
N SER A 27 -5.07 -12.55 0.40
CA SER A 27 -5.67 -12.92 1.68
C SER A 27 -4.61 -13.42 2.66
N GLY A 28 -3.69 -14.28 2.23
CA GLY A 28 -2.57 -14.73 3.07
C GLY A 28 -1.68 -13.57 3.52
N TYR A 29 -1.32 -12.67 2.59
CA TYR A 29 -0.54 -11.47 2.91
C TYR A 29 -1.26 -10.54 3.90
N LEU A 30 -2.58 -10.37 3.75
CA LEU A 30 -3.38 -9.50 4.62
C LEU A 30 -3.62 -10.13 5.99
N LEU A 31 -3.85 -11.44 6.06
CA LEU A 31 -4.14 -12.13 7.32
C LEU A 31 -2.88 -12.45 8.11
N LEU A 32 -1.71 -12.53 7.47
CA LEU A 32 -0.47 -12.87 8.15
C LEU A 32 -0.15 -11.92 9.34
N PRO A 33 -0.15 -10.58 9.19
CA PRO A 33 0.06 -9.68 10.32
C PRO A 33 -0.96 -9.91 11.45
N PHE A 34 -2.23 -10.12 11.09
CA PHE A 34 -3.31 -10.36 12.04
C PHE A 34 -3.08 -11.65 12.85
N VAL A 35 -2.74 -12.75 12.16
CA VAL A 35 -2.44 -14.04 12.78
C VAL A 35 -1.21 -13.96 13.68
N LEU A 36 -0.15 -13.25 13.24
CA LEU A 36 1.07 -13.10 14.03
C LEU A 36 0.82 -12.31 15.33
N ILE A 37 -0.01 -11.27 15.28
CA ILE A 37 -0.37 -10.50 16.48
C ILE A 37 -1.20 -11.36 17.44
N LEU A 38 -2.21 -12.07 16.94
CA LEU A 38 -3.00 -12.95 17.80
C LEU A 38 -2.19 -14.11 18.40
N ALA A 39 -1.26 -14.67 17.63
CA ALA A 39 -0.47 -15.81 18.08
C ALA A 39 0.64 -15.43 19.07
N PHE A 40 1.20 -14.22 18.96
CA PHE A 40 2.44 -13.88 19.65
C PHE A 40 2.50 -12.49 20.29
N GLY A 41 1.52 -11.64 20.01
CA GLY A 41 1.53 -10.22 20.34
C GLY A 41 0.64 -9.85 21.51
N ALA A 42 0.03 -10.79 22.24
CA ALA A 42 -0.88 -10.44 23.32
C ALA A 42 -0.18 -9.60 24.40
N ILE A 43 -0.39 -8.28 24.39
CA ILE A 43 0.10 -7.33 25.40
C ILE A 43 -0.80 -7.40 26.65
N SER A 44 -1.75 -8.34 26.71
CA SER A 44 -2.71 -8.62 27.78
C SER A 44 -3.80 -7.55 28.00
N ALA A 45 -3.92 -6.55 27.10
CA ALA A 45 -4.94 -5.50 27.17
C ALA A 45 -6.36 -5.94 26.71
N GLY A 46 -6.59 -7.25 26.56
CA GLY A 46 -7.89 -7.83 26.20
C GLY A 46 -8.05 -8.17 24.71
N GLY A 47 -8.99 -9.07 24.40
CA GLY A 47 -9.15 -9.59 23.03
C GLY A 47 -9.58 -8.54 22.00
N TYR A 48 -10.38 -7.53 22.40
CA TYR A 48 -10.78 -6.44 21.51
C TYR A 48 -9.59 -5.55 21.13
N TRP A 49 -8.66 -5.32 22.06
CA TRP A 49 -7.45 -4.53 21.84
C TRP A 49 -6.57 -5.16 20.76
N GLU A 50 -6.32 -6.46 20.87
CA GLU A 50 -5.54 -7.20 19.88
C GLU A 50 -6.24 -7.27 18.52
N TRP A 51 -7.57 -7.40 18.52
CA TRP A 51 -8.36 -7.39 17.30
C TRP A 51 -8.29 -6.05 16.56
N LEU A 52 -8.45 -4.93 17.27
CA LEU A 52 -8.36 -3.59 16.70
C LEU A 52 -6.95 -3.31 16.17
N ASN A 53 -5.90 -3.69 16.90
CA ASN A 53 -4.53 -3.58 16.42
C ASN A 53 -4.31 -4.42 15.16
N GLY A 54 -4.75 -5.68 15.17
CA GLY A 54 -4.70 -6.56 14.00
C GLY A 54 -5.34 -5.91 12.76
N ILE A 55 -6.51 -5.30 12.90
CA ILE A 55 -7.17 -4.56 11.81
C ILE A 55 -6.32 -3.38 11.33
N GLY A 56 -5.68 -2.64 12.24
CA GLY A 56 -4.75 -1.57 11.89
C GLY A 56 -3.59 -2.06 11.02
N PHE A 57 -3.01 -3.22 11.36
CA PHE A 57 -1.95 -3.84 10.55
C PHE A 57 -2.47 -4.36 9.20
N VAL A 58 -3.68 -4.91 9.12
CA VAL A 58 -4.32 -5.26 7.83
C VAL A 58 -4.48 -4.02 6.96
N ALA A 59 -4.94 -2.90 7.52
CA ALA A 59 -5.07 -1.64 6.80
C ALA A 59 -3.71 -1.14 6.29
N PHE A 60 -2.66 -1.22 7.10
CA PHE A 60 -1.32 -0.85 6.68
C PHE A 60 -0.75 -1.78 5.60
N ALA A 61 -0.98 -3.09 5.70
CA ALA A 61 -0.61 -4.05 4.66
C ALA A 61 -1.32 -3.72 3.33
N LEU A 62 -2.62 -3.40 3.35
CA LEU A 62 -3.32 -2.91 2.17
C LEU A 62 -2.73 -1.61 1.62
N CYS A 63 -2.31 -0.68 2.48
CA CYS A 63 -1.66 0.57 2.06
C CYS A 63 -0.37 0.28 1.29
N LEU A 64 0.52 -0.57 1.83
CA LEU A 64 1.75 -1.00 1.16
C LEU A 64 1.44 -1.72 -0.16
N TYR A 65 0.45 -2.60 -0.14
CA TYR A 65 0.01 -3.34 -1.30
C TYR A 65 -0.46 -2.40 -2.43
N LEU A 66 -1.32 -1.43 -2.12
CA LEU A 66 -1.82 -0.43 -3.06
C LEU A 66 -0.73 0.52 -3.56
N PHE A 67 0.25 0.85 -2.71
CA PHE A 67 1.38 1.69 -3.09
C PHE A 67 2.25 1.00 -4.15
N VAL A 68 2.46 -0.31 -3.99
CA VAL A 68 3.18 -1.15 -4.95
C VAL A 68 2.34 -1.37 -6.21
N GLU A 69 1.06 -1.66 -6.03
CA GLU A 69 0.14 -1.95 -7.10
C GLU A 69 -0.24 -0.67 -7.85
N ARG A 70 0.67 -0.26 -8.75
CA ARG A 70 0.41 0.83 -9.69
C ARG A 70 -0.86 0.48 -10.48
N ALA A 71 -1.80 1.42 -10.55
CA ALA A 71 -3.04 1.42 -11.34
C ALA A 71 -2.81 1.25 -12.87
N ARG A 72 -2.08 0.21 -13.27
CA ARG A 72 -1.70 -0.14 -14.64
C ARG A 72 -1.96 -1.62 -14.83
N PRO A 73 -2.56 -2.03 -15.96
CA PRO A 73 -2.76 -3.43 -16.29
C PRO A 73 -1.41 -4.15 -16.21
N LYS A 74 -1.33 -5.20 -15.40
CA LYS A 74 -0.13 -6.04 -15.37
C LYS A 74 -0.13 -6.97 -16.55
N THR A 75 1.06 -7.34 -16.97
CA THR A 75 1.25 -8.47 -17.88
C THR A 75 0.83 -9.80 -17.24
N TRP A 76 0.78 -9.87 -15.90
CA TRP A 76 0.31 -11.03 -15.16
C TRP A 76 -0.27 -10.68 -13.77
N PRO A 77 -1.44 -11.25 -13.39
CA PRO A 77 -2.43 -11.83 -14.30
C PRO A 77 -2.89 -10.77 -15.33
N ARG A 78 -3.11 -11.18 -16.59
CA ARG A 78 -3.63 -10.29 -17.64
C ARG A 78 -5.10 -9.97 -17.35
N LEU A 79 -5.33 -9.07 -16.40
CA LEU A 79 -6.66 -8.55 -16.11
C LEU A 79 -6.99 -7.40 -17.05
N ARG A 80 -8.27 -7.29 -17.42
CA ARG A 80 -8.79 -6.11 -18.12
C ARG A 80 -8.45 -4.87 -17.30
N GLY A 81 -8.01 -3.80 -17.95
CA GLY A 81 -7.64 -2.56 -17.27
C GLY A 81 -8.75 -2.03 -16.36
N ASP A 82 -10.00 -2.08 -16.83
CA ASP A 82 -11.18 -1.65 -16.06
C ASP A 82 -11.36 -2.44 -14.77
N LEU A 83 -11.18 -3.76 -14.84
CA LEU A 83 -11.29 -4.64 -13.67
C LEU A 83 -10.19 -4.33 -12.65
N PHE A 84 -8.97 -4.05 -13.12
CA PHE A 84 -7.86 -3.67 -12.27
C PHE A 84 -8.09 -2.33 -11.56
N TYR A 85 -8.60 -1.32 -12.29
CA TYR A 85 -8.98 -0.03 -11.68
C TYR A 85 -10.09 -0.20 -10.65
N TRP A 86 -11.07 -1.06 -10.94
CA TRP A 86 -12.14 -1.37 -9.99
C TRP A 86 -11.59 -2.03 -8.72
N TRP A 87 -10.71 -3.03 -8.85
CA TRP A 87 -10.06 -3.71 -7.72
C TRP A 87 -9.21 -2.79 -6.88
N HIS A 88 -8.33 -1.99 -7.50
CA HIS A 88 -7.50 -1.02 -6.77
C HIS A 88 -8.36 -0.06 -5.96
N ARG A 89 -9.47 0.42 -6.54
CA ARG A 89 -10.42 1.29 -5.83
C ARG A 89 -11.12 0.55 -4.69
N LEU A 90 -11.61 -0.67 -4.91
CA LEU A 90 -12.27 -1.47 -3.87
C LEU A 90 -11.32 -1.70 -2.69
N LEU A 91 -10.08 -2.11 -2.96
CA LEU A 91 -9.06 -2.33 -1.94
C LEU A 91 -8.68 -1.04 -1.21
N ALA A 92 -8.66 0.11 -1.89
CA ALA A 92 -8.45 1.41 -1.26
C ALA A 92 -9.60 1.75 -0.29
N PHE A 93 -10.85 1.52 -0.67
CA PHE A 93 -11.98 1.71 0.25
C PHE A 93 -11.97 0.71 1.41
N ALA A 94 -11.56 -0.55 1.17
CA ALA A 94 -11.39 -1.53 2.23
C ALA A 94 -10.29 -1.11 3.24
N MET A 95 -9.16 -0.60 2.74
CA MET A 95 -8.09 -0.03 3.58
C MET A 95 -8.61 1.13 4.43
N LEU A 96 -9.37 2.06 3.84
CA LEU A 96 -9.97 3.18 4.57
C LEU A 96 -11.00 2.70 5.61
N PHE A 97 -11.79 1.69 5.27
CA PHE A 97 -12.76 1.09 6.19
C PHE A 97 -12.03 0.47 7.39
N PHE A 98 -11.01 -0.36 7.17
CA PHE A 98 -10.26 -0.98 8.26
C PHE A 98 -9.53 0.05 9.13
N SER A 99 -8.90 1.07 8.55
CA SER A 99 -8.26 2.12 9.35
C SER A 99 -9.28 2.93 10.17
N THR A 100 -10.49 3.13 9.64
CA THR A 100 -11.60 3.76 10.36
C THR A 100 -12.10 2.89 11.51
N VAL A 101 -12.32 1.59 11.27
CA VAL A 101 -12.73 0.64 12.32
C VAL A 101 -11.68 0.55 13.42
N HIS A 102 -10.39 0.53 13.06
CA HIS A 102 -9.29 0.57 14.02
C HIS A 102 -9.35 1.82 14.92
N GLY A 103 -9.38 3.02 14.32
CA GLY A 103 -9.39 4.28 15.09
C GLY A 103 -10.68 4.49 15.89
N VAL A 104 -11.84 4.37 15.24
CA VAL A 104 -13.14 4.56 15.90
C VAL A 104 -13.40 3.48 16.94
N GLY A 105 -12.97 2.24 16.69
CA GLY A 105 -13.09 1.15 17.65
C GLY A 105 -12.39 1.46 18.97
N PHE A 106 -11.18 2.03 18.93
CA PHE A 106 -10.50 2.49 20.14
C PHE A 106 -11.24 3.62 20.84
N LEU A 107 -11.77 4.60 20.10
CA LEU A 107 -12.54 5.70 20.72
C LEU A 107 -13.82 5.22 21.42
N VAL A 108 -14.45 4.16 20.90
CA VAL A 108 -15.70 3.60 21.44
C VAL A 108 -15.43 2.67 22.62
N LEU A 109 -14.42 1.80 22.52
CA LEU A 109 -14.16 0.74 23.48
C LEU A 109 -13.18 1.14 24.58
N GLU A 110 -12.36 2.16 24.35
CA GLU A 110 -11.35 2.65 25.28
C GLU A 110 -11.49 4.17 25.46
N PRO A 111 -12.31 4.65 26.41
CA PRO A 111 -12.63 6.07 26.57
C PRO A 111 -11.40 6.98 26.80
N THR A 112 -10.32 6.43 27.38
CA THR A 112 -9.05 7.15 27.54
C THR A 112 -8.44 7.56 26.20
N SER A 113 -8.77 6.86 25.12
CA SER A 113 -8.34 7.20 23.75
C SER A 113 -8.87 8.55 23.26
N LEU A 114 -9.92 9.11 23.88
CA LEU A 114 -10.42 10.45 23.56
C LEU A 114 -9.37 11.53 23.84
N GLU A 115 -8.45 11.31 24.78
CA GLU A 115 -7.35 12.25 25.04
C GLU A 115 -6.41 12.39 23.83
N TYR A 116 -6.30 11.34 23.02
CA TYR A 116 -5.50 11.32 21.79
C TYR A 116 -6.15 12.05 20.61
N LEU A 117 -7.36 12.60 20.79
CA LEU A 117 -7.97 13.56 19.85
C LEU A 117 -7.42 14.99 20.04
N SER A 118 -6.78 15.26 21.17
CA SER A 118 -6.25 16.59 21.47
C SER A 118 -4.94 16.86 20.71
N LEU A 119 -4.66 18.14 20.44
CA LEU A 119 -3.36 18.57 19.88
C LEU A 119 -2.18 18.34 20.83
N ARG A 120 -2.44 17.92 22.08
CA ARG A 120 -1.41 17.54 23.07
C ARG A 120 -1.06 16.06 23.00
N ALA A 121 -1.74 15.28 22.15
CA ALA A 121 -1.44 13.88 21.96
C ALA A 121 0.01 13.68 21.49
N PRO A 122 0.63 12.53 21.80
CA PRO A 122 1.92 12.18 21.25
C PRO A 122 1.95 12.29 19.73
N TRP A 123 3.09 12.68 19.16
CA TRP A 123 3.20 12.98 17.73
C TRP A 123 2.79 11.82 16.83
N HIS A 124 3.07 10.58 17.24
CA HIS A 124 2.69 9.38 16.49
C HIS A 124 1.16 9.20 16.39
N MET A 125 0.37 9.73 17.33
CA MET A 125 -1.10 9.74 17.24
C MET A 125 -1.59 10.85 16.30
N LEU A 126 -1.02 12.05 16.39
CA LEU A 126 -1.37 13.16 15.48
C LEU A 126 -1.08 12.82 14.01
N VAL A 127 0.05 12.16 13.76
CA VAL A 127 0.44 11.71 12.43
C VAL A 127 -0.49 10.59 11.93
N ALA A 128 -1.08 9.77 12.81
CA ALA A 128 -2.10 8.80 12.45
C ALA A 128 -3.38 9.47 11.92
N TRP A 129 -3.83 10.55 12.57
CA TRP A 129 -4.95 11.36 12.10
C TRP A 129 -4.67 11.96 10.72
N LEU A 130 -3.47 12.50 10.52
CA LEU A 130 -3.05 13.01 9.22
C LEU A 130 -3.08 11.90 8.15
N ALA A 131 -2.57 10.71 8.45
CA ALA A 131 -2.61 9.57 7.52
C ALA A 131 -4.05 9.19 7.16
N TRP A 132 -4.94 9.11 8.15
CA TRP A 132 -6.35 8.79 7.92
C TRP A 132 -7.07 9.83 7.05
N ILE A 133 -6.84 11.13 7.29
CA ILE A 133 -7.36 12.21 6.45
C ILE A 133 -6.84 12.09 5.01
N LEU A 134 -5.54 11.80 4.84
CA LEU A 134 -4.95 11.60 3.52
C LEU A 134 -5.52 10.36 2.82
N PHE A 135 -5.79 9.27 3.54
CA PHE A 135 -6.47 8.09 2.97
C PHE A 135 -7.88 8.42 2.49
N ALA A 136 -8.65 9.16 3.27
CA ALA A 136 -9.97 9.63 2.86
C ALA A 136 -9.85 10.51 1.60
N TYR A 137 -8.95 11.49 1.61
CA TYR A 137 -8.66 12.32 0.45
C TYR A 137 -8.31 11.48 -0.79
N LEU A 138 -7.37 10.54 -0.69
CA LEU A 138 -6.93 9.68 -1.78
C LEU A 138 -8.10 8.85 -2.36
N CYS A 139 -8.96 8.29 -1.50
CA CYS A 139 -10.11 7.51 -1.91
C CYS A 139 -11.15 8.38 -2.63
N PHE A 140 -11.57 9.50 -2.02
CA PHE A 140 -12.62 10.35 -2.59
C PHE A 140 -12.14 11.16 -3.79
N ALA A 141 -10.92 11.71 -3.77
CA ALA A 141 -10.33 12.41 -4.92
C ALA A 141 -10.13 11.51 -6.14
N SER A 142 -10.08 10.18 -5.95
CA SER A 142 -10.02 9.22 -7.07
C SER A 142 -11.35 9.09 -7.83
N LEU A 143 -12.49 9.45 -7.21
CA LEU A 143 -13.81 9.37 -7.83
C LEU A 143 -13.97 10.43 -8.93
N ARG A 144 -14.57 10.05 -10.06
CA ARG A 144 -14.68 10.92 -11.24
C ARG A 144 -15.26 12.31 -10.96
N PRO A 145 -16.33 12.49 -10.15
CA PRO A 145 -16.88 13.81 -9.86
C PRO A 145 -15.90 14.69 -9.07
N PHE A 146 -15.33 14.16 -7.99
CA PHE A 146 -14.38 14.87 -7.13
C PHE A 146 -13.07 15.16 -7.85
N ARG A 147 -12.54 14.17 -8.58
CA ARG A 147 -11.31 14.33 -9.36
C ARG A 147 -11.39 15.50 -10.32
N ARG A 148 -12.50 15.63 -11.06
CA ARG A 148 -12.71 16.71 -12.04
C ARG A 148 -12.88 18.07 -11.38
N ARG A 149 -13.45 18.13 -10.17
CA ARG A 149 -13.64 19.37 -9.40
C ARG A 149 -12.34 19.84 -8.74
N LEU A 150 -11.60 18.91 -8.11
CA LEU A 150 -10.38 19.21 -7.37
C LEU A 150 -9.17 19.38 -8.29
N HIS A 151 -9.12 18.66 -9.41
CA HIS A 151 -8.00 18.70 -10.34
C HIS A 151 -8.48 19.01 -11.75
N GLY A 152 -8.18 20.22 -12.25
CA GLY A 152 -8.48 20.60 -13.62
C GLY A 152 -7.66 19.82 -14.67
N LYS A 153 -6.53 19.24 -14.29
CA LYS A 153 -5.63 18.48 -15.18
C LYS A 153 -5.31 17.10 -14.61
N HIS A 154 -5.27 16.08 -15.47
CA HIS A 154 -4.91 14.71 -15.09
C HIS A 154 -3.50 14.61 -14.49
N TYR A 155 -2.55 15.42 -14.96
CA TYR A 155 -1.20 15.48 -14.41
C TYR A 155 -1.19 15.92 -12.94
N SER A 156 -1.93 16.98 -12.59
CA SER A 156 -2.05 17.49 -11.22
C SER A 156 -2.61 16.41 -10.28
N PHE A 157 -3.67 15.72 -10.70
CA PHE A 157 -4.21 14.58 -9.94
C PHE A 157 -3.14 13.51 -9.68
N ARG A 158 -2.38 13.11 -10.71
CA ARG A 158 -1.36 12.07 -10.56
C ARG A 158 -0.25 12.46 -9.57
N VAL A 159 0.23 13.71 -9.63
CA VAL A 159 1.27 14.20 -8.72
C VAL A 159 0.75 14.27 -7.30
N SER A 160 -0.42 14.88 -7.10
CA SER A 160 -1.04 15.01 -5.78
C SER A 160 -1.35 13.64 -5.18
N HIS A 161 -1.95 12.73 -5.94
CA HIS A 161 -2.22 11.36 -5.49
C HIS A 161 -0.93 10.64 -5.10
N ALA A 162 0.13 10.74 -5.91
CA ALA A 162 1.42 10.10 -5.57
C ALA A 162 2.04 10.67 -4.29
N LEU A 163 2.10 12.01 -4.15
CA LEU A 163 2.67 12.66 -2.96
C LEU A 163 1.85 12.33 -1.71
N CYS A 164 0.53 12.45 -1.77
CA CYS A 164 -0.35 12.11 -0.64
C CYS A 164 -0.22 10.64 -0.25
N SER A 165 -0.10 9.71 -1.21
CA SER A 165 0.13 8.28 -0.89
C SER A 165 1.47 8.03 -0.21
N ILE A 166 2.54 8.70 -0.64
CA ILE A 166 3.85 8.61 0.03
C ILE A 166 3.74 9.13 1.47
N VAL A 167 3.20 10.34 1.65
CA VAL A 167 3.08 10.95 2.98
C VAL A 167 2.19 10.10 3.89
N ALA A 168 1.05 9.61 3.42
CA ALA A 168 0.16 8.78 4.20
C ALA A 168 0.81 7.45 4.61
N MET A 169 1.54 6.79 3.69
CA MET A 169 2.27 5.55 3.98
C MET A 169 3.36 5.77 5.05
N LEU A 170 4.15 6.84 4.93
CA LEU A 170 5.19 7.18 5.91
C LEU A 170 4.59 7.55 7.27
N ALA A 171 3.50 8.30 7.26
CA ALA A 171 2.77 8.69 8.46
C ALA A 171 2.22 7.46 9.20
N SER A 172 1.59 6.52 8.50
CA SER A 172 1.14 5.25 9.09
C SER A 172 2.29 4.41 9.63
N PHE A 173 3.41 4.34 8.90
CA PHE A 173 4.60 3.64 9.38
C PHE A 173 5.15 4.26 10.67
N TYR A 174 5.27 5.59 10.71
CA TYR A 174 5.70 6.33 11.90
C TYR A 174 4.75 6.13 13.08
N HIS A 175 3.43 6.08 12.83
CA HIS A 175 2.44 5.78 13.86
C HIS A 175 2.68 4.39 14.49
N ILE A 176 2.84 3.36 13.64
CA ILE A 176 3.09 1.99 14.10
C ILE A 176 4.38 1.93 14.93
N VAL A 177 5.47 2.52 14.42
CA VAL A 177 6.76 2.52 15.12
C VAL A 177 6.71 3.33 16.40
N GLY A 178 6.12 4.51 16.37
CA GLY A 178 6.03 5.41 17.51
C GLY A 178 5.12 4.92 18.63
N SER A 179 4.21 3.98 18.34
CA SER A 179 3.37 3.35 19.36
C SER A 179 4.14 2.38 20.26
N ASP A 180 5.26 1.82 19.77
CA ASP A 180 6.17 0.89 20.48
C ASP A 180 5.51 -0.37 21.10
N PHE A 181 4.21 -0.59 20.88
CA PHE A 181 3.46 -1.69 21.48
C PHE A 181 4.01 -3.06 21.08
N TYR A 182 4.28 -3.24 19.78
CA TYR A 182 4.70 -4.54 19.24
C TYR A 182 6.19 -4.59 18.91
N LEU A 183 6.91 -3.45 18.85
CA LEU A 183 8.30 -3.40 18.39
C LEU A 183 9.32 -4.03 19.34
N LYS A 184 8.99 -4.16 20.64
CA LYS A 184 9.83 -4.85 21.62
C LYS A 184 9.90 -6.35 21.40
N SER A 185 8.95 -6.91 20.63
CA SER A 185 8.95 -8.31 20.27
C SER A 185 9.74 -8.54 18.98
N TYR A 186 10.68 -9.49 19.00
CA TYR A 186 11.42 -9.97 17.82
C TYR A 186 10.50 -10.36 16.64
N ILE A 187 9.24 -10.64 16.95
CA ILE A 187 8.21 -11.08 16.01
C ILE A 187 7.68 -9.92 15.18
N ALA A 188 7.64 -8.69 15.73
CA ALA A 188 7.27 -7.52 14.94
C ALA A 188 8.36 -7.13 13.94
N TRP A 189 9.63 -7.27 14.33
CA TRP A 189 10.75 -7.12 13.39
C TRP A 189 10.71 -8.19 12.31
N ALA A 190 10.49 -9.45 12.66
CA ALA A 190 10.32 -10.53 11.69
C ALA A 190 9.15 -10.27 10.74
N ALA A 191 8.00 -9.82 11.25
CA ALA A 191 6.82 -9.50 10.44
C ALA A 191 7.09 -8.32 9.49
N CYS A 192 7.69 -7.23 9.98
CA CYS A 192 8.11 -6.09 9.16
C CYS A 192 9.13 -6.49 8.09
N SER A 193 10.12 -7.32 8.45
CA SER A 193 11.12 -7.85 7.52
C SER A 193 10.51 -8.77 6.48
N ILE A 194 9.57 -9.64 6.85
CA ILE A 194 8.85 -10.51 5.90
C ILE A 194 7.99 -9.68 4.96
N LEU A 195 7.24 -8.71 5.47
CA LEU A 195 6.44 -7.80 4.64
C LEU A 195 7.32 -7.01 3.66
N LEU A 196 8.49 -6.54 4.13
CA LEU A 196 9.47 -5.86 3.28
C LEU A 196 10.10 -6.80 2.24
N VAL A 197 10.45 -8.03 2.60
CA VAL A 197 11.02 -9.02 1.67
C VAL A 197 10.00 -9.42 0.62
N LEU A 198 8.76 -9.68 1.01
CA LEU A 198 7.66 -9.96 0.09
C LEU A 198 7.40 -8.75 -0.84
N PHE A 199 7.46 -7.53 -0.30
CA PHE A 199 7.40 -6.29 -1.07
C PHE A 199 8.52 -6.22 -2.13
N LEU A 200 9.77 -6.49 -1.73
CA LEU A 200 10.94 -6.42 -2.61
C LEU A 200 10.92 -7.53 -3.67
N LEU A 201 10.56 -8.76 -3.30
CA LEU A 201 10.45 -9.90 -4.21
C LEU A 201 9.38 -9.66 -5.27
N TYR A 202 8.20 -9.22 -4.84
CA TYR A 202 7.13 -8.86 -5.77
C TYR A 202 7.59 -7.77 -6.75
N TYR A 203 8.20 -6.70 -6.24
CA TYR A 203 8.65 -5.59 -7.08
C TYR A 203 9.74 -6.03 -8.08
N GLY A 204 10.69 -6.86 -7.64
CA GLY A 204 11.75 -7.42 -8.46
C GLY A 204 11.21 -8.28 -9.61
N LEU A 205 10.30 -9.21 -9.31
CA LEU A 205 9.69 -10.10 -10.29
C LEU A 205 8.87 -9.33 -11.33
N ASN A 206 8.10 -8.34 -10.89
CA ASN A 206 7.27 -7.53 -11.77
C ASN A 206 8.10 -6.64 -12.70
N ARG A 207 9.26 -6.14 -12.22
CA ARG A 207 10.21 -5.38 -13.04
C ARG A 207 10.91 -6.25 -14.09
N GLN A 208 11.30 -7.48 -13.75
CA GLN A 208 11.92 -8.40 -14.71
C GLN A 208 10.94 -8.78 -15.82
N ALA A 209 9.69 -9.07 -15.47
CA ALA A 209 8.64 -9.36 -16.45
C ALA A 209 8.43 -8.21 -17.46
N GLN A 210 8.42 -6.95 -16.98
CA GLN A 210 8.33 -5.77 -17.85
C GLN A 210 9.54 -5.59 -18.76
N LYS A 211 10.76 -5.82 -18.24
CA LYS A 211 11.98 -5.76 -19.05
C LYS A 211 11.99 -6.81 -20.15
N MET A 212 11.57 -8.03 -19.87
CA MET A 212 11.50 -9.10 -20.87
C MET A 212 10.44 -8.82 -21.93
N SER A 213 9.27 -8.30 -21.57
CA SER A 213 8.25 -7.93 -22.56
C SER A 213 8.69 -6.75 -23.44
N LEU A 214 9.37 -5.77 -22.84
CA LEU A 214 9.90 -4.62 -23.57
C LEU A 214 11.04 -5.05 -24.50
N SER A 215 11.96 -5.89 -24.02
CA SER A 215 13.03 -6.44 -24.84
C SER A 215 12.50 -7.26 -26.02
N LYS A 216 11.45 -8.07 -25.84
CA LYS A 216 10.82 -8.81 -26.95
C LYS A 216 10.13 -7.89 -27.96
N ALA A 217 9.52 -6.79 -27.49
CA ALA A 217 8.94 -5.79 -28.37
C ALA A 217 10.01 -5.01 -29.16
N LEU A 218 11.08 -4.59 -28.48
CA LEU A 218 12.21 -3.86 -29.07
C LEU A 218 13.07 -4.74 -30.00
N LEU A 219 13.21 -6.03 -29.72
CA LEU A 219 13.87 -6.97 -30.63
C LEU A 219 13.03 -7.27 -31.88
N GLY A 220 11.79 -6.75 -31.96
CA GLY A 220 10.96 -6.74 -33.15
C GLY A 220 10.74 -5.35 -33.78
N GLU A 221 11.21 -4.26 -33.16
CA GLU A 221 11.02 -2.87 -33.63
C GLU A 221 12.28 -2.03 -33.35
N THR A 222 12.87 -1.48 -34.40
CA THR A 222 14.20 -0.84 -34.48
C THR A 222 14.49 0.28 -33.46
N ASP A 223 15.70 0.19 -32.89
CA ASP A 223 16.49 0.97 -31.90
C ASP A 223 16.20 2.42 -31.43
N GLU A 224 15.21 3.20 -31.91
CA GLU A 224 15.19 4.64 -31.61
C GLU A 224 14.54 5.06 -30.26
N ALA A 225 13.79 4.19 -29.58
CA ALA A 225 12.97 4.58 -28.41
C ALA A 225 13.70 4.58 -27.04
N ARG A 226 15.04 4.59 -27.00
CA ARG A 226 15.83 4.31 -25.78
C ARG A 226 15.92 5.45 -24.74
N MET A 227 15.55 6.70 -25.03
CA MET A 227 16.07 7.85 -24.25
C MET A 227 15.19 8.54 -23.19
N SER A 228 13.86 8.37 -23.11
CA SER A 228 13.05 9.30 -22.26
C SER A 228 12.54 8.79 -20.91
N LEU A 229 12.74 7.51 -20.54
CA LEU A 229 12.10 6.92 -19.35
C LEU A 229 12.91 6.94 -18.04
N SER A 230 14.12 7.52 -18.02
CA SER A 230 15.05 7.34 -16.88
C SER A 230 14.92 8.33 -15.72
N GLY A 231 14.28 9.49 -15.90
CA GLY A 231 14.25 10.56 -14.89
C GLY A 231 13.31 10.29 -13.71
N ALA A 232 12.01 10.12 -13.97
CA ALA A 232 11.00 9.95 -12.92
C ALA A 232 11.19 8.64 -12.11
N GLN A 233 11.83 7.64 -12.69
CA GLN A 233 12.11 6.36 -12.01
C GLN A 233 13.28 6.49 -11.02
N LYS A 234 14.28 7.32 -11.31
CA LYS A 234 15.42 7.59 -10.41
C LYS A 234 14.95 8.34 -9.16
N THR A 235 14.04 9.30 -9.31
CA THR A 235 13.49 10.09 -8.19
C THR A 235 12.68 9.24 -7.22
N VAL A 236 11.84 8.33 -7.71
CA VAL A 236 11.06 7.44 -6.83
C VAL A 236 11.97 6.46 -6.07
N LEU A 237 13.04 5.97 -6.70
CA LEU A 237 13.99 5.07 -6.06
C LEU A 237 14.85 5.77 -4.99
N SER A 238 15.24 7.02 -5.21
CA SER A 238 16.03 7.80 -4.24
C SER A 238 15.20 8.20 -3.02
N VAL A 239 13.94 8.58 -3.19
CA VAL A 239 13.03 8.83 -2.05
C VAL A 239 12.81 7.55 -1.23
N TYR A 240 12.63 6.40 -1.89
CA TYR A 240 12.46 5.12 -1.21
C TYR A 240 13.70 4.71 -0.40
N LEU A 241 14.90 4.82 -0.98
CA LEU A 241 16.16 4.50 -0.28
C LEU A 241 16.41 5.44 0.91
N PHE A 242 16.08 6.73 0.77
CA PHE A 242 16.21 7.70 1.85
C PHE A 242 15.31 7.36 3.04
N VAL A 243 14.04 7.01 2.78
CA VAL A 243 13.10 6.57 3.82
C VAL A 243 13.60 5.31 4.51
N CYS A 244 14.04 4.29 3.76
CA CYS A 244 14.56 3.06 4.34
C CYS A 244 15.78 3.33 5.23
N CYS A 245 16.71 4.19 4.79
CA CYS A 245 17.88 4.56 5.60
C CYS A 245 17.48 5.30 6.88
N ALA A 246 16.53 6.23 6.82
CA ALA A 246 16.05 6.99 7.98
C ALA A 246 15.33 6.10 9.02
N VAL A 247 14.58 5.11 8.55
CA VAL A 247 13.91 4.13 9.41
C VAL A 247 14.91 3.19 10.08
N LEU A 248 15.89 2.69 9.33
CA LEU A 248 16.92 1.80 9.87
C LEU A 248 17.85 2.53 10.85
N SER A 249 18.21 3.78 10.58
CA SER A 249 19.03 4.59 11.50
C SER A 249 18.25 5.02 12.75
N GLY A 250 16.96 5.35 12.62
CA GLY A 250 16.08 5.65 13.76
C GLY A 250 15.84 4.44 14.66
N GLY A 251 15.67 3.24 14.08
CA GLY A 251 15.51 1.99 14.84
C GLY A 251 16.77 1.58 15.61
N LEU A 252 17.96 1.78 15.02
CA LEU A 252 19.24 1.53 15.72
C LEU A 252 19.43 2.43 16.94
N TYR A 253 18.93 3.67 16.89
CA TYR A 253 19.05 4.61 18.00
C TYR A 253 18.17 4.23 19.20
N VAL A 254 17.04 3.56 18.96
CA VAL A 254 16.11 3.10 20.02
C VAL A 254 16.59 1.79 20.66
N VAL A 255 17.30 0.92 19.92
CA VAL A 255 17.83 -0.35 20.46
C VAL A 255 19.04 -0.14 21.40
N THR A 256 19.71 1.01 21.33
CA THR A 256 20.90 1.32 22.16
C THR A 256 20.60 2.09 23.45
N ARG A 257 19.33 2.26 23.85
CA ARG A 257 18.93 2.85 25.14
C ARG A 257 17.99 1.90 25.88
#